data_AF-A0A923IK04-F1
#
_entry.id   AF-A0A923IK04-F1
#
_cell.length_a   1.000
_cell.length_b   1.000
_cell.length_c   1.000
_cell.angle_alpha   90.00
_cell.angle_beta   90.00
_cell.angle_gamma   90.00
#
_symmetry.space_group_name_H-M   'P 1'
#
loop_
_entity.id
_entity.type
_entity.pdbx_description
1 polymer ?
#
loop_
_entity_poly.entity_id
_entity_poly.type
_entity_poly.pdbx_seq_one_letter_code
_entity_poly.pdbx_strand_id
1 'polypeptide(L)'
;MNIAKPFKEYFEASFMNEVDHDLAIKLSQDFFADFLYYTPVELDLLESYLNDGHIGIFYKSLSNLKYLVEYSDNLNRYWYLLRAYSGALSRLKSDQSVKGSKRLYLYYFNKYGERRLLRNEHWFEEKRWEFLDELQMIYTEKDLSDFVHKYHLILTESLSIYASFIKAFIKDLKRLIPDIAVLSA
;
A
#
# COMPACT_ATOMS: atom_id res chain seq x y z
N MET A 1 4.08 18.79 1.20
CA MET A 1 3.55 19.07 2.54
C MET A 1 4.31 18.20 3.53
N ASN A 2 4.87 18.75 4.62
CA ASN A 2 5.62 17.96 5.61
C ASN A 2 4.61 17.30 6.57
N ILE A 3 4.39 15.99 6.39
CA ILE A 3 3.38 15.19 7.10
C ILE A 3 3.90 14.57 8.39
N ALA A 4 5.21 14.66 8.65
CA ALA A 4 5.87 14.07 9.83
C ALA A 4 5.47 14.76 11.14
N LYS A 5 5.21 16.07 11.09
CA LYS A 5 4.80 16.83 12.27
C LYS A 5 3.39 16.46 12.75
N PRO A 6 2.34 16.50 11.91
CA PRO A 6 1.01 16.03 12.32
C PRO A 6 0.99 14.57 12.80
N PHE A 7 1.77 13.70 12.16
CA PHE A 7 1.93 12.31 12.61
C PHE A 7 2.51 12.23 14.02
N LYS A 8 3.62 12.93 14.26
CA LYS A 8 4.27 12.97 15.58
C LYS A 8 3.30 13.48 16.65
N GLU A 9 2.67 14.62 16.39
CA GLU A 9 1.73 15.28 17.33
C GLU A 9 0.55 14.37 17.67
N TYR A 10 -0.01 13.67 16.68
CA TYR A 10 -1.12 12.73 16.90
C TYR A 10 -0.73 11.59 17.84
N PHE A 11 0.40 10.91 17.56
CA PHE A 11 0.80 9.77 18.38
C PHE A 11 1.24 10.21 19.78
N GLU A 12 1.98 11.31 19.93
CA GLU A 12 2.30 11.86 21.26
C GLU A 12 1.04 12.19 22.06
N ALA A 13 0.05 12.85 21.44
CA ALA A 13 -1.21 13.17 22.10
C ALA A 13 -2.01 11.91 22.46
N SER A 14 -1.94 10.85 21.64
CA SER A 14 -2.65 9.59 21.91
C SER A 14 -2.16 8.90 23.18
N PHE A 15 -0.86 8.99 23.48
CA PHE A 15 -0.29 8.40 24.70
C PHE A 15 -0.54 9.26 25.95
N MET A 16 -0.69 10.57 25.79
CA MET A 16 -0.88 11.50 26.92
C MET A 16 -2.27 11.45 27.57
N ASN A 17 -3.26 10.86 26.90
CA ASN A 17 -4.65 10.83 27.38
C ASN A 17 -4.97 9.67 28.35
N GLU A 18 -4.05 8.72 28.56
CA GLU A 18 -4.38 7.43 29.18
C GLU A 18 -3.43 6.97 30.31
N VAL A 19 -2.33 7.68 30.59
CA VAL A 19 -1.29 7.20 31.52
C VAL A 19 -0.54 8.33 32.24
N ASP A 20 0.24 7.96 33.25
CA ASP A 20 1.26 8.82 33.89
C ASP A 20 2.16 9.47 32.82
N HIS A 21 2.51 10.73 33.02
CA HIS A 21 3.26 11.57 32.10
C HIS A 21 4.61 10.93 31.70
N ASP A 22 5.34 10.37 32.66
CA ASP A 22 6.65 9.76 32.38
C ASP A 22 6.52 8.46 31.58
N LEU A 23 5.44 7.69 31.82
CA LEU A 23 5.12 6.50 31.05
C LEU A 23 4.66 6.86 29.64
N ALA A 24 3.87 7.93 29.46
CA ALA A 24 3.43 8.41 28.16
C ALA A 24 4.61 8.85 27.28
N ILE A 25 5.61 9.55 27.86
CA ILE A 25 6.85 9.90 27.15
C ILE A 25 7.58 8.64 26.70
N LYS A 26 7.75 7.65 27.58
CA LYS A 26 8.44 6.40 27.24
C LYS A 26 7.73 5.64 26.12
N LEU A 27 6.41 5.48 26.21
CA LEU A 27 5.61 4.79 25.18
C LEU A 27 5.71 5.48 23.82
N SER A 28 5.71 6.81 23.81
CA SER A 28 5.91 7.60 22.60
C SER A 28 7.31 7.37 22.00
N GLN A 29 8.36 7.39 22.82
CA GLN A 29 9.72 7.12 22.39
C GLN A 29 9.89 5.70 21.82
N ASP A 30 9.36 4.69 22.53
CA ASP A 30 9.39 3.29 22.12
C ASP A 30 8.64 3.10 20.78
N PHE A 31 7.44 3.69 20.64
CA PHE A 31 6.68 3.68 19.40
C PHE A 31 7.46 4.25 18.22
N PHE A 32 8.09 5.42 18.38
CA PHE A 32 8.85 6.03 17.30
C PHE A 32 10.13 5.26 16.98
N ALA A 33 10.80 4.69 17.98
CA ALA A 33 11.96 3.82 17.76
C ALA A 33 11.57 2.60 16.92
N ASP A 34 10.49 1.91 17.32
CA ASP A 34 9.94 0.76 16.59
C ASP A 34 9.51 1.15 15.19
N PHE A 35 8.82 2.29 15.03
CA PHE A 35 8.40 2.79 13.73
C PHE A 35 9.59 3.03 12.80
N LEU A 36 10.64 3.69 13.29
CA LEU A 36 11.84 4.00 12.52
C LEU A 36 12.64 2.76 12.14
N TYR A 37 12.63 1.72 12.98
CA TYR A 37 13.34 0.46 12.75
C TYR A 37 12.56 -0.51 11.85
N TYR A 38 11.29 -0.80 12.19
CA TYR A 38 10.52 -1.85 11.52
C TYR A 38 9.88 -1.41 10.20
N THR A 39 9.57 -0.12 10.00
CA THR A 39 8.93 0.32 8.76
C THR A 39 9.81 0.08 7.52
N PRO A 40 11.13 0.40 7.52
CA PRO A 40 12.02 0.02 6.42
C PRO A 40 12.07 -1.49 6.17
N VAL A 41 12.14 -2.30 7.23
CA VAL A 41 12.16 -3.77 7.13
C VAL A 41 10.87 -4.29 6.46
N GLU A 42 9.72 -3.74 6.83
CA GLU A 42 8.44 -4.10 6.22
C GLU A 42 8.41 -3.76 4.71
N LEU A 43 9.01 -2.64 4.30
CA LEU A 43 9.12 -2.28 2.88
C LEU A 43 10.00 -3.28 2.10
N ASP A 44 11.13 -3.67 2.67
CA ASP A 44 12.04 -4.64 2.06
C ASP A 44 11.37 -6.03 1.94
N LEU A 45 10.59 -6.43 2.96
CA LEU A 45 9.79 -7.65 2.92
C LEU A 45 8.71 -7.61 1.84
N LEU A 46 7.99 -6.47 1.71
CA LEU A 46 7.00 -6.27 0.66
C LEU A 46 7.63 -6.39 -0.73
N GLU A 47 8.82 -5.81 -0.92
CA GLU A 47 9.56 -5.90 -2.18
C GLU A 47 9.97 -7.36 -2.48
N SER A 48 10.50 -8.09 -1.50
CA SER A 48 10.82 -9.52 -1.64
C SER A 48 9.59 -10.35 -2.01
N TYR A 49 8.46 -10.20 -1.30
CA TYR A 49 7.24 -10.94 -1.63
C TYR A 49 6.74 -10.68 -3.05
N LEU A 50 6.91 -9.45 -3.54
CA LEU A 50 6.53 -9.10 -4.89
C LEU A 50 7.48 -9.76 -5.91
N ASN A 51 8.79 -9.63 -5.71
CA ASN A 51 9.83 -10.21 -6.57
C ASN A 51 9.74 -11.73 -6.66
N ASP A 52 9.46 -12.40 -5.55
CA ASP A 52 9.31 -13.86 -5.47
C ASP A 52 7.94 -14.36 -5.98
N GLY A 53 7.08 -13.43 -6.41
CA GLY A 53 5.76 -13.73 -6.95
C GLY A 53 4.72 -14.14 -5.90
N HIS A 54 5.01 -13.98 -4.61
CA HIS A 54 4.14 -14.23 -3.45
C HIS A 54 3.08 -13.13 -3.26
N ILE A 55 2.33 -12.80 -4.32
CA ILE A 55 1.32 -11.72 -4.35
C ILE A 55 0.28 -11.81 -3.22
N GLY A 56 -0.13 -13.02 -2.86
CA GLY A 56 -1.09 -13.22 -1.77
C GLY A 56 -0.54 -12.84 -0.40
N ILE A 57 0.76 -13.04 -0.15
CA ILE A 57 1.44 -12.62 1.08
C ILE A 57 1.63 -11.10 1.06
N PHE A 58 2.16 -10.56 -0.05
CA PHE A 58 2.28 -9.12 -0.29
C PHE A 58 0.97 -8.37 0.03
N TYR A 59 -0.15 -8.83 -0.52
CA TYR A 59 -1.49 -8.26 -0.29
C TYR A 59 -1.92 -8.22 1.18
N LYS A 60 -1.56 -9.26 1.95
CA LYS A 60 -1.87 -9.34 3.39
C LYS A 60 -0.97 -8.39 4.18
N SER A 61 0.34 -8.43 3.93
CA SER A 61 1.34 -7.62 4.63
C SER A 61 1.15 -6.11 4.41
N LEU A 62 0.65 -5.69 3.24
CA LEU A 62 0.31 -4.27 2.99
C LEU A 62 -0.60 -3.64 4.06
N SER A 63 -1.42 -4.44 4.75
CA SER A 63 -2.31 -3.94 5.81
C SER A 63 -1.56 -3.36 7.02
N ASN A 64 -0.32 -3.80 7.26
CA ASN A 64 0.54 -3.29 8.32
C ASN A 64 0.82 -1.78 8.16
N LEU A 65 0.80 -1.28 6.93
CA LEU A 65 1.07 0.13 6.60
C LEU A 65 -0.20 0.96 6.35
N LYS A 66 -1.40 0.40 6.59
CA LYS A 66 -2.67 1.05 6.25
C LYS A 66 -2.85 2.39 6.97
N TYR A 67 -2.45 2.50 8.24
CA TYR A 67 -2.65 3.73 9.02
C TYR A 67 -1.92 4.94 8.43
N LEU A 68 -0.84 4.73 7.66
CA LEU A 68 -0.10 5.81 7.02
C LEU A 68 -0.89 6.56 5.94
N VAL A 69 -1.98 5.99 5.43
CA VAL A 69 -2.85 6.62 4.42
C VAL A 69 -3.57 7.86 4.92
N GLU A 70 -3.67 8.04 6.24
CA GLU A 70 -4.36 9.19 6.86
C GLU A 70 -3.50 10.45 6.82
N TYR A 71 -2.18 10.29 6.68
CA TYR A 71 -1.23 11.39 6.80
C TYR A 71 -0.77 11.94 5.45
N SER A 72 -1.07 11.26 4.33
CA SER A 72 -0.63 11.71 3.00
C SER A 72 -1.50 11.19 1.88
N ASP A 73 -1.99 12.10 1.05
CA ASP A 73 -2.74 11.77 -0.18
C ASP A 73 -1.93 10.86 -1.12
N ASN A 74 -0.60 11.02 -1.17
CA ASN A 74 0.25 10.16 -1.98
C ASN A 74 0.35 8.75 -1.38
N LEU A 75 0.55 8.63 -0.06
CA LEU A 75 0.55 7.32 0.60
C LEU A 75 -0.82 6.64 0.44
N ASN A 76 -1.89 7.40 0.61
CA ASN A 76 -3.26 6.97 0.40
C ASN A 76 -3.46 6.41 -1.02
N ARG A 77 -3.15 7.23 -2.02
CA ARG A 77 -3.29 6.91 -3.44
C ARG A 77 -2.59 5.61 -3.81
N TYR A 78 -1.30 5.50 -3.49
CA TYR A 78 -0.51 4.33 -3.87
C TYR A 78 -0.83 3.11 -3.01
N TRP A 79 -1.13 3.26 -1.72
CA TRP A 79 -1.57 2.14 -0.89
C TRP A 79 -2.84 1.50 -1.44
N TYR A 80 -3.85 2.29 -1.80
CA TYR A 80 -5.09 1.76 -2.38
C TYR A 80 -4.86 1.11 -3.76
N LEU A 81 -3.98 1.67 -4.59
CA LEU A 81 -3.59 1.06 -5.87
C LEU A 81 -2.93 -0.31 -5.66
N LEU A 82 -1.87 -0.35 -4.84
CA LEU A 82 -1.14 -1.57 -4.49
C LEU A 82 -2.10 -2.62 -3.94
N ARG A 83 -3.00 -2.21 -3.04
CA ARG A 83 -3.97 -3.09 -2.39
C ARG A 83 -5.03 -3.64 -3.35
N ALA A 84 -5.48 -2.83 -4.31
CA ALA A 84 -6.46 -3.24 -5.30
C ALA A 84 -5.86 -4.21 -6.32
N TYR A 85 -4.72 -3.85 -6.92
CA TYR A 85 -4.07 -4.65 -7.95
C TYR A 85 -3.53 -5.97 -7.40
N SER A 86 -2.83 -5.96 -6.25
CA SER A 86 -2.38 -7.21 -5.63
C SER A 86 -3.53 -8.12 -5.22
N GLY A 87 -4.64 -7.55 -4.75
CA GLY A 87 -5.85 -8.32 -4.42
C GLY A 87 -6.48 -8.98 -5.64
N ALA A 88 -6.58 -8.25 -6.75
CA ALA A 88 -7.10 -8.78 -8.00
C ALA A 88 -6.16 -9.85 -8.57
N LEU A 89 -4.85 -9.60 -8.62
CA LEU A 89 -3.85 -10.57 -9.08
C LEU A 89 -3.77 -11.81 -8.19
N SER A 90 -3.90 -11.67 -6.87
CA SER A 90 -3.94 -12.82 -5.96
C SER A 90 -5.14 -13.72 -6.25
N ARG A 91 -6.31 -13.13 -6.57
CA ARG A 91 -7.50 -13.90 -6.98
C ARG A 91 -7.29 -14.53 -8.35
N LEU A 92 -6.70 -13.81 -9.30
CA LEU A 92 -6.41 -14.32 -10.63
C LEU A 92 -5.42 -15.50 -10.59
N LYS A 93 -4.38 -15.44 -9.74
CA LYS A 93 -3.44 -16.55 -9.54
C LYS A 93 -4.08 -17.80 -8.92
N SER A 94 -5.16 -17.65 -8.14
CA SER A 94 -5.87 -18.80 -7.57
C SER A 94 -6.65 -19.62 -8.61
N ASP A 95 -6.96 -19.01 -9.76
CA ASP A 95 -7.61 -19.63 -10.91
C ASP A 95 -7.12 -18.93 -12.19
N GLN A 96 -5.87 -19.23 -12.55
CA GLN A 96 -5.20 -18.59 -13.69
C GLN A 96 -5.62 -19.28 -15.00
N SER A 97 -6.84 -18.99 -15.41
CA SER A 97 -7.43 -19.43 -16.68
C SER A 97 -8.19 -18.27 -17.33
N VAL A 98 -8.36 -18.31 -18.66
CA VAL A 98 -9.23 -17.32 -19.35
C VAL A 98 -10.63 -17.29 -18.74
N LYS A 99 -11.18 -18.44 -18.36
CA LYS A 99 -12.49 -18.51 -17.67
C LYS A 99 -12.44 -17.83 -16.30
N GLY A 100 -11.35 -18.03 -15.54
CA GLY A 100 -11.09 -17.37 -14.27
C GLY A 100 -11.02 -15.86 -14.39
N SER A 101 -10.34 -15.34 -15.41
CA SER A 101 -10.27 -13.89 -15.67
C SER A 101 -11.64 -13.28 -15.95
N LYS A 102 -12.50 -13.95 -16.74
CA LYS A 102 -13.89 -13.50 -16.97
C LYS A 102 -14.72 -13.50 -15.69
N ARG A 103 -14.59 -14.54 -14.86
CA ARG A 103 -15.26 -14.57 -13.54
C ARG A 103 -14.81 -13.43 -12.65
N LEU A 104 -13.51 -13.15 -12.62
CA LEU A 104 -12.94 -12.06 -11.83
C LEU A 104 -13.44 -10.69 -12.32
N TYR A 105 -13.47 -10.47 -13.64
CA TYR A 105 -14.05 -9.27 -14.24
C TYR A 105 -15.50 -9.08 -13.79
N LEU A 106 -16.35 -10.10 -13.96
CA LEU A 106 -17.76 -10.04 -13.60
C LEU A 106 -17.96 -9.73 -12.12
N TYR A 107 -17.15 -10.33 -11.24
CA TYR A 107 -17.18 -10.03 -9.81
C TYR A 107 -16.94 -8.54 -9.52
N TYR A 108 -15.90 -7.95 -10.11
CA TYR A 108 -15.57 -6.54 -9.89
C TYR A 108 -16.54 -5.59 -10.59
N PHE A 109 -17.01 -5.95 -11.78
CA PHE A 109 -18.02 -5.19 -12.52
C PHE A 109 -19.33 -5.14 -11.73
N ASN A 110 -19.81 -6.26 -11.18
CA ASN A 110 -21.01 -6.27 -10.36
C ASN A 110 -20.87 -5.45 -9.08
N LYS A 111 -19.67 -5.43 -8.50
CA LYS A 111 -19.40 -4.71 -7.24
C LYS A 111 -19.20 -3.21 -7.42
N TYR A 112 -18.64 -2.78 -8.55
CA TYR A 112 -18.18 -1.41 -8.76
C TYR A 112 -18.69 -0.77 -10.07
N GLY A 113 -19.55 -1.46 -10.83
CA GLY A 113 -20.00 -1.09 -12.17
C GLY A 113 -20.49 0.34 -12.31
N GLU A 114 -21.31 0.78 -11.36
CA GLU A 114 -21.84 2.14 -11.31
C GLU A 114 -20.73 3.20 -11.23
N ARG A 115 -19.59 2.88 -10.60
CA ARG A 115 -18.46 3.81 -10.47
C ARG A 115 -17.73 4.07 -11.79
N ARG A 116 -18.08 3.38 -12.88
CA ARG A 116 -17.52 3.66 -14.22
C ARG A 116 -17.74 5.10 -14.66
N LEU A 117 -18.84 5.73 -14.22
CA LEU A 117 -19.11 7.13 -14.51
C LEU A 117 -18.03 8.07 -13.96
N LEU A 118 -17.33 7.68 -12.89
CA LEU A 118 -16.26 8.46 -12.26
C LEU A 118 -14.89 8.25 -12.90
N ARG A 119 -14.78 7.42 -13.94
CA ARG A 119 -13.49 7.03 -14.56
C ARG A 119 -12.64 8.24 -14.94
N ASN A 120 -13.25 9.28 -15.49
CA ASN A 120 -12.54 10.46 -15.98
C ASN A 120 -12.42 11.56 -14.91
N GLU A 121 -12.98 11.36 -13.72
CA GLU A 121 -13.03 12.34 -12.63
C GLU A 121 -12.15 11.95 -11.45
N HIS A 122 -11.88 10.65 -11.28
CA HIS A 122 -11.17 10.12 -10.13
C HIS A 122 -10.03 9.19 -10.57
N TRP A 123 -8.79 9.59 -10.29
CA TRP A 123 -7.57 8.85 -10.69
C TRP A 123 -7.60 7.36 -10.34
N PHE A 124 -8.08 7.00 -9.14
CA PHE A 124 -8.11 5.59 -8.76
C PHE A 124 -9.20 4.81 -9.51
N GLU A 125 -10.31 5.47 -9.87
CA GLU A 125 -11.34 4.82 -10.68
C GLU A 125 -10.86 4.69 -12.14
N GLU A 126 -10.14 5.67 -12.67
CA GLU A 126 -9.41 5.55 -13.95
C GLU A 126 -8.56 4.26 -13.97
N LYS A 127 -7.69 4.08 -12.97
CA LYS A 127 -6.82 2.89 -12.84
C LYS A 127 -7.59 1.59 -12.67
N ARG A 128 -8.67 1.60 -11.87
CA ARG A 128 -9.55 0.43 -11.75
C ARG A 128 -10.13 0.03 -13.11
N TRP A 129 -10.62 1.00 -13.88
CA TRP A 129 -11.26 0.73 -15.16
C TRP A 129 -10.28 0.37 -16.27
N GLU A 130 -9.07 0.93 -16.27
CA GLU A 130 -7.96 0.43 -17.11
C GLU A 130 -7.73 -1.07 -16.86
N PHE A 131 -7.59 -1.48 -15.60
CA PHE A 131 -7.43 -2.89 -15.22
C PHE A 131 -8.59 -3.76 -15.70
N LEU A 132 -9.82 -3.33 -15.44
CA LEU A 132 -11.01 -4.13 -15.76
C LEU A 132 -11.28 -4.22 -17.26
N ASP A 133 -11.08 -3.13 -18.00
CA ASP A 133 -11.24 -3.12 -19.46
C ASP A 133 -10.19 -4.04 -20.10
N GLU A 134 -8.93 -4.00 -19.66
CA GLU A 134 -7.89 -4.92 -20.15
C GLU A 134 -8.19 -6.38 -19.78
N LEU A 135 -8.62 -6.65 -18.54
CA LEU A 135 -9.01 -7.99 -18.09
C LEU A 135 -10.17 -8.56 -18.93
N GLN A 136 -11.13 -7.71 -19.31
CA GLN A 136 -12.24 -8.07 -20.18
C GLN A 136 -11.79 -8.48 -21.58
N MET A 137 -10.64 -8.02 -22.05
CA MET A 137 -10.13 -8.27 -23.40
C MET A 137 -9.23 -9.50 -23.51
N ILE A 138 -9.01 -10.25 -22.42
CA ILE A 138 -8.22 -11.49 -22.43
C ILE A 138 -9.01 -12.64 -23.07
N TYR A 139 -8.58 -13.18 -24.21
CA TYR A 139 -9.23 -14.33 -24.86
C TYR A 139 -8.35 -15.57 -24.96
N THR A 140 -7.04 -15.42 -24.76
CA THR A 140 -6.07 -16.51 -24.79
C THR A 140 -5.28 -16.60 -23.49
N GLU A 141 -4.71 -17.78 -23.22
CA GLU A 141 -3.81 -17.98 -22.06
C GLU A 141 -2.53 -17.14 -22.19
N LYS A 142 -2.11 -16.84 -23.42
CA LYS A 142 -1.01 -15.91 -23.68
C LYS A 142 -1.36 -14.49 -23.22
N ASP A 143 -2.54 -13.97 -23.62
CA ASP A 143 -2.99 -12.64 -23.18
C ASP A 143 -3.09 -12.57 -21.65
N LEU A 144 -3.52 -13.66 -21.01
CA LEU A 144 -3.59 -13.75 -19.56
C LEU A 144 -2.21 -13.69 -18.91
N SER A 145 -1.24 -14.44 -19.45
CA SER A 145 0.15 -14.40 -18.97
C SER A 145 0.75 -13.01 -19.12
N ASP A 146 0.56 -12.38 -20.28
CA ASP A 146 1.07 -11.03 -20.57
C ASP A 146 0.41 -9.98 -19.66
N PHE A 147 -0.90 -10.10 -19.42
CA PHE A 147 -1.64 -9.26 -18.47
C PHE A 147 -1.10 -9.39 -17.04
N VAL A 148 -0.91 -10.62 -16.56
CA VAL A 148 -0.36 -10.87 -15.20
C VAL A 148 1.04 -10.30 -15.07
N HIS A 149 1.89 -10.49 -16.09
CA HIS A 149 3.23 -9.93 -16.10
C HIS A 149 3.23 -8.40 -16.07
N LYS A 150 2.42 -7.76 -16.94
CA LYS A 150 2.26 -6.31 -16.96
C LYS A 150 1.84 -5.74 -15.60
N TYR A 151 0.81 -6.30 -14.99
CA TYR A 151 0.31 -5.78 -13.71
C TYR A 151 1.22 -6.13 -12.52
N HIS A 152 2.06 -7.16 -12.65
CA HIS A 152 3.16 -7.39 -11.71
C HIS A 152 4.20 -6.25 -11.80
N LEU A 153 4.64 -5.88 -13.00
CA LEU A 153 5.56 -4.75 -13.20
C LEU A 153 4.99 -3.43 -12.67
N ILE A 154 3.72 -3.15 -12.96
CA ILE A 154 3.03 -1.94 -12.46
C ILE A 154 2.99 -1.94 -10.92
N LEU A 155 2.78 -3.09 -10.28
CA LEU A 155 2.85 -3.19 -8.81
C LEU A 155 4.26 -2.88 -8.30
N THR A 156 5.31 -3.36 -8.96
CA THR A 156 6.70 -3.13 -8.57
C THR A 156 7.07 -1.66 -8.66
N GLU A 157 6.72 -1.02 -9.77
CA GLU A 157 6.92 0.43 -9.95
C GLU A 157 6.12 1.23 -8.90
N SER A 158 4.87 0.87 -8.67
CA SER A 158 4.01 1.52 -7.68
C SER A 158 4.54 1.36 -6.25
N LEU A 159 5.14 0.20 -5.92
CA LEU A 159 5.74 -0.07 -4.62
C LEU A 159 7.00 0.77 -4.43
N SER A 160 7.84 0.87 -5.45
CA SER A 160 9.03 1.72 -5.43
C SER A 160 8.67 3.19 -5.16
N ILE A 161 7.64 3.70 -5.84
CA ILE A 161 7.13 5.06 -5.61
C ILE A 161 6.58 5.20 -4.18
N TYR A 162 5.76 4.27 -3.71
CA TYR A 162 5.22 4.27 -2.35
C TYR A 162 6.32 4.26 -1.28
N ALA A 163 7.33 3.39 -1.44
CA ALA A 163 8.49 3.30 -0.58
C ALA A 163 9.31 4.60 -0.57
N SER A 164 9.42 5.29 -1.70
CA SER A 164 10.10 6.59 -1.75
C SER A 164 9.42 7.65 -0.89
N PHE A 165 8.08 7.68 -0.88
CA PHE A 165 7.31 8.58 -0.02
C PHE A 165 7.47 8.23 1.46
N ILE A 166 7.49 6.94 1.82
CA ILE A 166 7.74 6.51 3.19
C ILE A 166 9.17 6.84 3.62
N LYS A 167 10.17 6.62 2.78
CA LYS A 167 11.57 6.98 3.08
C LYS A 167 11.74 8.49 3.30
N ALA A 168 11.08 9.31 2.49
CA ALA A 168 11.04 10.76 2.68
C ALA A 168 10.36 11.14 4.02
N PHE A 169 9.23 10.50 4.32
CA PHE A 169 8.52 10.67 5.57
C PHE A 169 9.36 10.29 6.81
N ILE A 170 10.02 9.14 6.79
CA ILE A 170 10.93 8.69 7.84
C ILE A 170 12.08 9.69 8.02
N LYS A 171 12.65 10.20 6.92
CA LYS A 171 13.72 11.20 6.99
C LYS A 171 13.25 12.49 7.66
N ASP A 172 12.06 12.96 7.34
CA ASP A 172 11.50 14.14 7.99
C ASP A 172 11.13 13.89 9.45
N LEU A 173 10.64 12.69 9.79
CA LEU A 173 10.38 12.30 11.17
C LEU A 173 11.68 12.26 11.99
N LYS A 174 12.76 11.65 11.48
CA LYS A 174 14.07 11.63 12.16
C LYS A 174 14.59 13.03 12.50
N ARG A 175 14.28 14.04 11.68
CA ARG A 175 14.65 15.44 11.97
C ARG A 175 13.85 16.05 13.13
N LEU A 176 12.63 15.57 13.36
CA LEU A 176 11.75 16.04 14.43
C LEU A 176 12.01 15.33 15.76
N ILE A 177 12.65 14.15 15.73
CA ILE A 177 12.97 13.32 16.91
C ILE A 177 14.42 12.81 16.86
N PRO A 178 15.43 13.71 16.87
CA PRO A 178 16.82 13.33 16.68
C PRO A 178 17.34 12.37 17.77
N ASP A 179 16.92 12.54 19.02
CA ASP A 179 17.39 11.73 20.15
C ASP A 179 16.94 10.28 20.06
N ILE A 180 15.74 10.03 19.53
CA ILE A 180 15.20 8.68 19.28
C ILE A 180 15.85 8.07 18.04
N ALA A 181 16.08 8.87 17.01
CA ALA A 181 16.63 8.41 15.74
C ALA A 181 18.03 7.78 15.89
N VAL A 182 18.85 8.28 16.81
CA VAL A 182 20.20 7.75 17.11
C VAL A 182 20.15 6.35 17.75
N LEU A 183 19.11 6.05 18.52
CA LEU A 183 18.94 4.77 19.21
C LEU A 183 18.37 3.67 18.30
N SER A 184 17.70 4.08 17.21
CA SER A 184 17.04 3.19 16.23
C SER A 184 17.91 2.81 15.01
N ALA A 185 19.16 3.28 14.97
CA ALA A 185 20.11 3.04 13.86
C ALA A 185 20.96 1.79 14.12
#